data_AF-A0A928GFN9-F1
#
_entry.id   AF-A0A928GFN9-F1
#
_cell.length_a   1.000
_cell.length_b   1.000
_cell.length_c   1.000
_cell.angle_alpha   90.00
_cell.angle_beta   90.00
_cell.angle_gamma   90.00
#
_symmetry.space_group_name_H-M   'P 1'
#
loop_
_entity.id
_entity.type
_entity.pdbx_description
1 polymer ?
#
loop_
_entity_poly.entity_id
_entity_poly.type
_entity_poly.pdbx_seq_one_letter_code
_entity_poly.pdbx_strand_id
1 'polypeptide(L)'
;MKKLILSLTVFAASLTAIAQQFVIIDGQVDKGDGVVVQEQQAFLADDIESIRYEKDPEFILMADAIADDQKIQLFSQALQLTGLADSLSAYYDYDYDGRDFINLDGRYYVNTHSQYVEMLRRRYLRFTAFVETDEVLAAHGITTLDDLKAYAKTVYDEVYPEDAGITDPTDRCHSLNRFVAYHLLPFADYGRMLTAFPNFFNQNLADVADWYPTLMPHASLKVSNPRTANEPSSSLGYFLNRRGLQEGPDKYGVQVPGIKIDLMGSYDTRNGVVFYIDDILTYDKKTQTETLQERWRVDFVTLSTDFLNAQTRHKMASSYDIPESPSSAAIGFVSEYTQGISWNDDANLFIAPIRSYYWCYGGDEVYMTSENNRYDVSIDLPSLPEGDWELRLGTCLMPSAPVVRFSLDNEVICDNVSLATSSSGSAEEGWLPGPAEYRYANVNLDISSFWTENNSTPMSSVNNLSRRIIGRFHSDGKTDHQLRITSISAEGYAVLDLDYLEFCPVSIADHPTIPED
;
A
#
# COMPACT_ATOMS: atom_id res chain seq x y z
N MET A 1 66.25 -8.02 27.64
CA MET A 1 66.47 -9.49 27.51
C MET A 1 66.06 -9.90 26.09
N LYS A 2 67.02 -10.45 25.32
CA LYS A 2 66.96 -11.35 24.12
C LYS A 2 65.58 -11.59 23.49
N LYS A 3 65.30 -11.58 22.18
CA LYS A 3 66.01 -11.57 20.87
C LYS A 3 64.91 -11.19 19.82
N LEU A 4 65.08 -10.20 18.95
CA LEU A 4 65.46 -10.30 17.51
C LEU A 4 64.85 -11.47 16.71
N ILE A 5 64.09 -11.18 15.64
CA ILE A 5 64.35 -11.56 14.22
C ILE A 5 63.38 -10.79 13.28
N LEU A 6 63.97 -10.20 12.23
CA LEU A 6 63.37 -9.56 11.04
C LEU A 6 62.62 -10.56 10.15
N SER A 7 61.60 -10.10 9.40
CA SER A 7 61.58 -10.15 7.92
C SER A 7 60.34 -9.48 7.32
N LEU A 8 60.60 -8.68 6.28
CA LEU A 8 59.66 -8.00 5.38
C LEU A 8 59.01 -8.98 4.37
N THR A 9 58.01 -8.45 3.64
CA THR A 9 57.62 -8.71 2.22
C THR A 9 56.43 -9.65 1.90
N VAL A 10 55.26 -9.02 1.66
CA VAL A 10 54.48 -8.98 0.38
C VAL A 10 53.44 -10.08 0.00
N PHE A 11 52.32 -9.55 -0.55
CA PHE A 11 51.26 -10.08 -1.44
C PHE A 11 49.91 -10.51 -0.86
N ALA A 12 48.90 -10.17 -1.67
CA ALA A 12 47.49 -9.92 -1.41
C ALA A 12 46.57 -11.17 -1.43
N ALA A 13 45.26 -10.90 -1.27
CA ALA A 13 44.09 -11.78 -1.27
C ALA A 13 43.85 -12.49 0.08
N SER A 14 42.67 -12.50 0.69
CA SER A 14 41.30 -12.41 0.17
C SER A 14 40.31 -12.19 1.33
N LEU A 15 39.14 -11.60 1.03
CA LEU A 15 37.92 -11.65 1.84
C LEU A 15 37.69 -13.05 2.42
N THR A 16 37.26 -13.16 3.68
CA THR A 16 36.05 -13.87 4.18
C THR A 16 36.09 -13.96 5.73
N ALA A 17 34.92 -13.82 6.35
CA ALA A 17 34.55 -14.21 7.73
C ALA A 17 34.85 -13.25 8.89
N ILE A 18 33.83 -12.48 9.28
CA ILE A 18 33.50 -12.28 10.70
C ILE A 18 32.00 -12.55 10.87
N ALA A 19 31.69 -13.79 11.22
CA ALA A 19 30.43 -14.18 11.81
C ALA A 19 30.69 -14.71 13.22
N GLN A 20 29.85 -14.28 14.16
CA GLN A 20 29.59 -14.81 15.50
C GLN A 20 30.62 -14.54 16.63
N GLN A 21 30.16 -13.90 17.71
CA GLN A 21 29.54 -14.61 18.83
C GLN A 21 28.97 -13.62 19.88
N PHE A 22 27.65 -13.62 20.08
CA PHE A 22 27.05 -13.25 21.36
C PHE A 22 26.57 -14.55 22.02
N VAL A 23 27.16 -14.86 23.17
CA VAL A 23 26.75 -15.96 24.05
C VAL A 23 25.75 -15.38 25.04
N ILE A 24 24.53 -15.91 25.04
CA ILE A 24 23.56 -15.74 26.12
C ILE A 24 24.04 -16.60 27.29
N ILE A 25 24.34 -15.99 28.43
CA ILE A 25 24.56 -16.71 29.69
C ILE A 25 23.32 -16.53 30.56
N ASP A 26 22.62 -17.63 30.74
CA ASP A 26 21.59 -17.84 31.75
C ASP A 26 22.27 -17.91 33.13
N GLY A 27 21.90 -17.05 34.08
CA GLY A 27 22.62 -16.99 35.36
C GLY A 27 22.03 -16.02 36.39
N GLN A 28 21.64 -16.59 37.53
CA GLN A 28 21.01 -15.97 38.70
C GLN A 28 21.57 -14.60 39.15
N VAL A 29 20.63 -13.75 39.56
CA VAL A 29 20.85 -12.51 40.30
C VAL A 29 21.42 -12.84 41.69
N ASP A 30 22.60 -12.31 42.00
CA ASP A 30 23.09 -12.21 43.38
C ASP A 30 23.35 -10.74 43.74
N LYS A 31 22.81 -10.32 44.88
CA LYS A 31 22.86 -8.94 45.38
C LYS A 31 24.26 -8.62 45.93
N GLY A 32 24.90 -7.59 45.39
CA GLY A 32 26.13 -7.03 45.95
C GLY A 32 26.29 -5.57 45.53
N ASP A 33 26.36 -4.69 46.52
CA ASP A 33 26.39 -3.23 46.42
C ASP A 33 27.40 -2.66 45.41
N GLY A 34 26.95 -1.67 44.61
CA GLY A 34 27.83 -0.89 43.76
C GLY A 34 27.11 -0.18 42.62
N VAL A 35 26.37 0.89 42.93
CA VAL A 35 25.74 1.77 41.93
C VAL A 35 26.84 2.50 41.15
N VAL A 36 26.99 2.15 39.87
CA VAL A 36 27.50 3.05 38.83
C VAL A 36 26.38 3.19 37.82
N VAL A 37 25.61 4.28 37.92
CA VAL A 37 24.70 4.70 36.86
C VAL A 37 25.57 5.27 35.75
N GLN A 38 25.90 4.45 34.76
CA GLN A 38 26.29 4.94 33.45
C GLN A 38 24.98 5.09 32.68
N GLU A 39 24.63 6.32 32.31
CA GLU A 39 23.54 6.60 31.37
C GLU A 39 23.76 5.76 30.11
N GLN A 40 23.01 4.67 29.99
CA GLN A 40 22.75 4.07 28.69
C GLN A 40 21.82 5.04 27.98
N GLN A 41 22.37 5.89 27.11
CA GLN A 41 21.59 6.43 26.02
C GLN A 41 21.04 5.24 25.24
N ALA A 42 19.76 4.96 25.42
CA ALA A 42 19.02 4.06 24.57
C ALA A 42 18.94 4.75 23.19
N PHE A 43 19.87 4.38 22.30
CA PHE A 43 19.70 4.63 20.88
C PHE A 43 18.44 3.85 20.46
N LEU A 44 17.44 4.56 19.96
CA LEU A 44 16.22 3.96 19.44
C LEU A 44 16.60 3.06 18.26
N ALA A 45 15.82 2.00 17.99
CA ALA A 45 16.11 1.08 16.88
C ALA A 45 16.24 1.82 15.52
N ASP A 46 15.57 2.96 15.38
CA ASP A 46 15.68 3.90 14.25
C ASP A 46 17.08 4.50 14.09
N ASP A 47 17.81 4.73 15.17
CA ASP A 47 19.20 5.18 15.11
C ASP A 47 20.10 4.06 14.59
N ILE A 48 19.78 2.79 14.82
CA ILE A 48 20.61 1.67 14.36
C ILE A 48 20.31 1.31 12.90
N GLU A 49 19.07 1.44 12.43
CA GLU A 49 18.77 1.36 10.99
C GLU A 49 19.30 2.58 10.25
N SER A 50 19.10 3.80 10.75
CA SER A 50 19.70 4.99 10.13
C SER A 50 21.24 4.96 10.15
N ILE A 51 21.89 4.37 11.17
CA ILE A 51 23.35 4.18 11.19
C ILE A 51 23.80 3.05 10.23
N ARG A 52 22.96 2.06 9.92
CA ARG A 52 23.24 1.09 8.83
C ARG A 52 23.13 1.74 7.45
N TYR A 53 22.19 2.67 7.26
CA TYR A 53 21.98 3.36 5.98
C TYR A 53 22.81 4.66 5.80
N GLU A 54 23.30 5.30 6.87
CA GLU A 54 24.17 6.49 6.80
C GLU A 54 25.65 6.15 6.55
N LYS A 55 26.03 4.86 6.59
CA LYS A 55 27.43 4.43 6.44
C LYS A 55 27.80 3.81 5.09
N ASP A 56 26.88 3.68 4.15
CA ASP A 56 27.24 3.32 2.76
C ASP A 56 27.24 4.55 1.85
N PRO A 57 28.42 5.05 1.44
CA PRO A 57 28.54 6.12 0.45
C PRO A 57 28.10 5.72 -0.98
N GLU A 58 27.39 4.59 -1.16
CA GLU A 58 27.16 3.95 -2.47
C GLU A 58 25.68 3.76 -2.90
N PHE A 59 24.67 4.20 -2.12
CA PHE A 59 23.28 4.13 -2.61
C PHE A 59 22.92 5.32 -3.50
N ILE A 60 22.93 5.06 -4.80
CA ILE A 60 22.49 5.93 -5.89
C ILE A 60 20.97 6.19 -5.81
N LEU A 61 20.52 7.41 -6.15
CA LEU A 61 19.08 7.73 -6.24
C LEU A 61 18.48 7.06 -7.48
N MET A 62 17.17 6.81 -7.48
CA MET A 62 16.49 6.07 -8.55
C MET A 62 16.70 6.68 -9.94
N ALA A 63 16.63 8.02 -10.05
CA ALA A 63 16.87 8.70 -11.33
C ALA A 63 18.26 8.38 -11.91
N ASP A 64 19.30 8.44 -11.08
CA ASP A 64 20.67 8.16 -11.48
C ASP A 64 20.88 6.65 -11.72
N ALA A 65 20.23 5.78 -10.93
CA ALA A 65 20.29 4.33 -11.10
C ALA A 65 19.71 3.89 -12.46
N ILE A 66 18.58 4.48 -12.85
CA ILE A 66 17.96 4.26 -14.16
C ILE A 66 18.83 4.83 -15.29
N ALA A 67 19.54 5.94 -15.05
CA ALA A 67 20.50 6.51 -16.01
C ALA A 67 21.67 5.55 -16.30
N ASP A 68 22.19 4.90 -15.26
CA ASP A 68 23.33 4.00 -15.37
C ASP A 68 22.99 2.61 -15.93
N ASP A 69 21.72 2.19 -15.87
CA ASP A 69 21.27 0.86 -16.29
C ASP A 69 21.24 0.68 -17.81
N GLN A 70 22.21 -0.09 -18.32
CA GLN A 70 22.41 -0.34 -19.74
C GLN A 70 21.28 -1.17 -20.41
N LYS A 71 20.36 -1.77 -19.65
CA LYS A 71 19.26 -2.56 -20.22
C LYS A 71 18.04 -1.72 -20.58
N ILE A 72 17.93 -0.49 -20.09
CA ILE A 72 16.71 0.35 -20.14
C ILE A 72 17.01 1.75 -20.67
N GLN A 73 17.96 1.86 -21.61
CA GLN A 73 18.45 3.17 -22.07
C GLN A 73 17.38 3.98 -22.79
N LEU A 74 16.40 3.35 -23.45
CA LEU A 74 15.26 4.06 -24.05
C LEU A 74 14.31 4.63 -22.98
N PHE A 75 13.97 3.83 -21.96
CA PHE A 75 13.16 4.30 -20.83
C PHE A 75 13.85 5.46 -20.10
N SER A 76 15.15 5.32 -19.84
CA SER A 76 15.98 6.35 -19.20
C SER A 76 15.96 7.67 -19.98
N GLN A 77 16.12 7.63 -21.31
CA GLN A 77 16.01 8.82 -22.16
C GLN A 77 14.62 9.46 -22.10
N ALA A 78 13.55 8.66 -22.07
CA ALA A 78 12.19 9.17 -21.95
C ALA A 78 11.92 9.79 -20.56
N LEU A 79 12.44 9.18 -19.49
CA LEU A 79 12.36 9.68 -18.12
C LEU A 79 13.02 11.07 -17.98
N GLN A 80 14.19 11.25 -18.58
CA GLN A 80 14.89 12.54 -18.61
C GLN A 80 14.12 13.57 -19.45
N LEU A 81 13.67 13.18 -20.65
CA LEU A 81 12.95 14.09 -21.55
C LEU A 81 11.61 14.59 -20.98
N THR A 82 10.95 13.77 -20.18
CA THR A 82 9.65 14.09 -19.57
C THR A 82 9.76 14.89 -18.27
N GLY A 83 10.98 15.15 -17.77
CA GLY A 83 11.21 15.83 -16.49
C GLY A 83 10.86 15.00 -15.26
N LEU A 84 10.45 13.74 -15.43
CA LEU A 84 10.08 12.85 -14.32
C LEU A 84 11.28 12.38 -13.49
N ALA A 85 12.49 12.45 -14.05
CA ALA A 85 13.73 12.20 -13.32
C ALA A 85 13.90 13.11 -12.09
N ASP A 86 13.38 14.34 -12.14
CA ASP A 86 13.44 15.29 -11.03
C ASP A 86 12.66 14.77 -9.82
N SER A 87 11.47 14.20 -10.05
CA SER A 87 10.65 13.57 -9.00
C SER A 87 11.40 12.41 -8.34
N LEU A 88 12.04 11.55 -9.15
CA LEU A 88 12.77 10.37 -8.68
C LEU A 88 14.13 10.69 -8.03
N SER A 89 14.49 11.98 -7.93
CA SER A 89 15.70 12.45 -7.22
C SER A 89 15.40 12.88 -5.78
N ALA A 90 14.13 12.95 -5.38
CA ALA A 90 13.73 13.26 -4.01
C ALA A 90 13.94 12.07 -3.06
N TYR A 91 14.27 12.32 -1.78
CA TYR A 91 14.49 11.25 -0.79
C TYR A 91 13.81 11.51 0.56
N TYR A 92 13.80 12.77 1.00
CA TYR A 92 13.13 13.20 2.22
C TYR A 92 12.35 14.47 1.97
N ASP A 93 11.26 14.62 2.72
CA ASP A 93 10.70 15.93 2.97
C ASP A 93 11.53 16.62 4.07
N TYR A 94 12.26 17.67 3.68
CA TYR A 94 13.11 18.43 4.60
C TYR A 94 12.34 19.44 5.44
N ASP A 95 11.08 19.72 5.09
CA ASP A 95 10.21 20.63 5.84
C ASP A 95 9.45 19.89 6.97
N TYR A 96 9.63 18.57 7.08
CA TYR A 96 9.08 17.73 8.13
C TYR A 96 10.15 17.28 9.15
N ASP A 97 9.90 17.56 10.43
CA ASP A 97 10.69 17.01 11.54
C ASP A 97 9.76 16.43 12.61
N GLY A 98 9.73 15.10 12.72
CA GLY A 98 8.87 14.41 13.68
C GLY A 98 9.16 14.77 15.15
N ARG A 99 10.32 15.36 15.45
CA ARG A 99 10.68 15.84 16.80
C ARG A 99 9.82 17.02 17.24
N ASP A 100 9.26 17.78 16.31
CA ASP A 100 8.34 18.88 16.61
C ASP A 100 7.00 18.38 17.16
N PHE A 101 6.71 17.09 16.97
CA PHE A 101 5.47 16.42 17.38
C PHE A 101 5.70 15.39 18.50
N ILE A 102 6.88 15.35 19.12
CA ILE A 102 7.24 14.39 20.18
C ILE A 102 6.26 14.40 21.37
N ASN A 103 5.58 15.52 21.61
CA ASN A 103 4.59 15.67 22.66
C ASN A 103 3.28 14.91 22.40
N LEU A 104 3.06 14.44 21.16
CA LEU A 104 1.94 13.58 20.77
C LEU A 104 2.28 12.09 20.91
N ASP A 105 3.53 11.73 21.20
CA ASP A 105 3.83 10.34 21.55
C ASP A 105 3.17 9.96 22.87
N GLY A 106 2.63 8.75 22.94
CA GLY A 106 2.04 8.28 24.19
C GLY A 106 0.99 7.21 24.02
N ARG A 107 0.20 7.03 25.09
CA ARG A 107 -0.88 6.04 25.13
C ARG A 107 -2.19 6.69 24.75
N TYR A 108 -2.82 6.15 23.72
CA TYR A 108 -4.15 6.52 23.27
C TYR A 108 -5.15 5.42 23.64
N TYR A 109 -6.35 5.80 24.09
CA TYR A 109 -7.41 4.85 24.39
C TYR A 109 -8.12 4.47 23.09
N VAL A 110 -8.09 3.17 22.76
CA VAL A 110 -8.74 2.59 21.58
C VAL A 110 -9.75 1.54 22.03
N ASN A 111 -11.00 2.00 22.20
CA ASN A 111 -12.12 1.20 22.68
C ASN A 111 -11.80 0.49 24.03
N THR A 112 -11.60 -0.83 24.03
CA THR A 112 -11.40 -1.65 25.25
C THR A 112 -9.94 -1.75 25.69
N HIS A 113 -8.99 -1.17 24.95
CA HIS A 113 -7.57 -1.24 25.26
C HIS A 113 -6.86 0.11 25.03
N SER A 114 -5.58 0.19 25.32
CA SER A 114 -4.74 1.34 24.96
C SER A 114 -3.70 0.96 23.91
N GLN A 115 -3.38 1.89 23.00
CA GLN A 115 -2.34 1.75 21.99
C GLN A 115 -1.24 2.75 22.29
N TYR A 116 0.01 2.29 22.32
CA TYR A 116 1.15 3.20 22.34
C TYR A 116 1.42 3.71 20.92
N VAL A 117 1.53 5.01 20.74
CA VAL A 117 1.73 5.67 19.44
C VAL A 117 3.04 6.44 19.49
N GLU A 118 3.84 6.28 18.45
CA GLU A 118 5.01 7.11 18.19
C GLU A 118 4.77 7.89 16.89
N MET A 119 4.92 9.20 16.94
CA MET A 119 4.81 10.04 15.75
C MET A 119 5.94 9.70 14.78
N LEU A 120 5.61 9.66 13.48
CA LEU A 120 6.57 9.45 12.41
C LEU A 120 7.77 10.38 12.59
N ARG A 121 8.99 9.84 12.62
CA ARG A 121 10.19 10.65 12.90
C ARG A 121 10.71 11.40 11.68
N ARG A 122 10.61 10.78 10.51
CA ARG A 122 11.06 11.33 9.23
C ARG A 122 10.10 10.91 8.15
N ARG A 123 9.79 11.85 7.26
CA ARG A 123 8.94 11.64 6.09
C ARG A 123 9.82 11.35 4.88
N TYR A 124 9.84 10.09 4.46
CA TYR A 124 10.60 9.64 3.29
C TYR A 124 9.79 9.81 2.02
N LEU A 125 10.44 10.29 0.97
CA LEU A 125 9.91 10.28 -0.40
C LEU A 125 10.59 9.12 -1.12
N ARG A 126 9.80 8.12 -1.51
CA ARG A 126 10.32 6.93 -2.19
C ARG A 126 9.46 6.53 -3.37
N PHE A 127 9.98 5.62 -4.18
CA PHE A 127 9.41 5.28 -5.47
C PHE A 127 9.52 3.79 -5.79
N THR A 128 8.65 3.33 -6.69
CA THR A 128 8.77 2.03 -7.36
C THR A 128 8.65 2.28 -8.84
N ALA A 129 9.59 1.77 -9.63
CA ALA A 129 9.57 1.87 -11.09
C ALA A 129 9.43 0.48 -11.71
N PHE A 130 8.49 0.34 -12.64
CA PHE A 130 8.34 -0.83 -13.49
C PHE A 130 8.85 -0.46 -14.88
N VAL A 131 9.87 -1.12 -15.42
CA VAL A 131 10.55 -0.65 -16.63
C VAL A 131 10.74 -1.77 -17.66
N GLU A 132 10.37 -1.51 -18.90
CA GLU A 132 10.69 -2.40 -20.02
C GLU A 132 12.18 -2.31 -20.34
N THR A 133 12.81 -3.46 -20.55
CA THR A 133 14.14 -3.48 -21.17
C THR A 133 14.07 -3.04 -22.64
N ASP A 134 15.18 -2.51 -23.16
CA ASP A 134 15.30 -2.17 -24.58
C ASP A 134 15.06 -3.40 -25.47
N GLU A 135 15.31 -4.62 -24.98
CA GLU A 135 14.97 -5.88 -25.67
C GLU A 135 13.45 -6.10 -25.76
N VAL A 136 12.73 -5.87 -24.66
CA VAL A 136 11.26 -5.92 -24.63
C VAL A 136 10.68 -4.88 -25.59
N LEU A 137 11.14 -3.62 -25.51
CA LEU A 137 10.69 -2.57 -26.44
C LEU A 137 10.99 -2.92 -27.91
N ALA A 138 12.17 -3.45 -28.21
CA ALA A 138 12.54 -3.84 -29.56
C ALA A 138 11.67 -4.98 -30.12
N ALA A 139 11.19 -5.89 -29.28
CA ALA A 139 10.26 -6.96 -29.68
C ALA A 139 8.91 -6.40 -30.21
N HIS A 140 8.54 -5.19 -29.80
CA HIS A 140 7.36 -4.45 -30.27
C HIS A 140 7.69 -3.44 -31.38
N GLY A 141 8.91 -3.47 -31.92
CA GLY A 141 9.36 -2.57 -32.98
C GLY A 141 9.74 -1.17 -32.49
N ILE A 142 9.91 -0.97 -31.18
CA ILE A 142 10.34 0.30 -30.57
C ILE A 142 11.85 0.21 -30.33
N THR A 143 12.64 0.84 -31.20
CA THR A 143 14.12 0.76 -31.12
C THR A 143 14.78 2.12 -30.92
N THR A 144 14.00 3.20 -31.02
CA THR A 144 14.46 4.57 -30.85
C THR A 144 13.48 5.35 -29.96
N LEU A 145 13.95 6.46 -29.39
CA LEU A 145 13.10 7.36 -28.60
C LEU A 145 11.93 7.93 -29.43
N ASP A 146 12.11 8.12 -30.74
CA ASP A 146 11.05 8.61 -31.60
C ASP A 146 10.00 7.52 -31.89
N ASP A 147 10.40 6.24 -31.98
CA ASP A 147 9.45 5.13 -32.02
C ASP A 147 8.60 5.08 -30.74
N LEU A 148 9.23 5.28 -29.57
CA LEU A 148 8.53 5.28 -28.28
C LEU A 148 7.54 6.44 -28.17
N LYS A 149 7.92 7.65 -28.62
CA LYS A 149 6.99 8.79 -28.71
C LYS A 149 5.82 8.47 -29.63
N ALA A 150 6.09 7.89 -30.80
CA ALA A 150 5.05 7.54 -31.75
C ALA A 150 4.08 6.49 -31.15
N TYR A 151 4.61 5.45 -30.50
CA TYR A 151 3.82 4.46 -29.79
C TYR A 151 2.96 5.09 -28.70
N ALA A 152 3.55 5.91 -27.83
CA ALA A 152 2.82 6.60 -26.77
C ALA A 152 1.67 7.46 -27.33
N LYS A 153 1.87 8.15 -28.47
CA LYS A 153 0.79 8.88 -29.15
C LYS A 153 -0.33 7.96 -29.61
N THR A 154 -0.03 6.78 -30.16
CA THR A 154 -1.10 5.85 -30.58
C THR A 154 -1.99 5.41 -29.44
N VAL A 155 -1.43 5.29 -28.23
CA VAL A 155 -2.16 4.90 -27.02
C VAL A 155 -2.92 6.08 -26.45
N TYR A 156 -2.21 7.15 -26.11
CA TYR A 156 -2.77 8.24 -25.30
C TYR A 156 -3.56 9.26 -26.10
N ASP A 157 -3.33 9.42 -27.41
CA ASP A 157 -4.19 10.28 -28.23
C ASP A 157 -5.56 9.62 -28.52
N GLU A 158 -5.66 8.28 -28.43
CA GLU A 158 -6.96 7.60 -28.49
C GLU A 158 -7.77 7.82 -27.20
N VAL A 159 -7.09 7.75 -26.04
CA VAL A 159 -7.71 7.89 -24.72
C VAL A 159 -8.01 9.36 -24.39
N TYR A 160 -7.08 10.25 -24.71
CA TYR A 160 -7.13 11.69 -24.43
C TYR A 160 -7.02 12.50 -25.74
N PRO A 161 -8.02 12.42 -26.64
CA PRO A 161 -7.97 13.09 -27.94
C PRO A 161 -7.85 14.62 -27.84
N GLU A 162 -8.32 15.21 -26.73
CA GLU A 162 -8.15 16.63 -26.42
C GLU A 162 -6.68 17.05 -26.21
N ASP A 163 -5.83 16.11 -25.78
CA ASP A 163 -4.42 16.35 -25.45
C ASP A 163 -3.47 16.04 -26.62
N ALA A 164 -3.97 15.45 -27.73
CA ALA A 164 -3.16 14.95 -28.84
C ALA A 164 -2.25 16.00 -29.51
N GLY A 165 -2.57 17.29 -29.33
CA GLY A 165 -1.81 18.44 -29.83
C GLY A 165 -0.70 18.96 -28.89
N ILE A 166 -0.57 18.42 -27.69
CA ILE A 166 0.48 18.82 -26.74
C ILE A 166 1.84 18.33 -27.25
N THR A 167 2.83 19.21 -27.25
CA THR A 167 4.16 18.96 -27.83
C THR A 167 5.30 19.07 -26.83
N ASP A 168 5.08 19.69 -25.68
CA ASP A 168 6.07 19.77 -24.61
C ASP A 168 6.08 18.43 -23.84
N PRO A 169 7.18 17.67 -23.87
CA PRO A 169 7.24 16.37 -23.19
C PRO A 169 7.21 16.47 -21.66
N THR A 170 7.45 17.66 -21.09
CA THR A 170 7.38 17.89 -19.64
C THR A 170 5.96 18.14 -19.14
N ASP A 171 5.03 18.44 -20.05
CA ASP A 171 3.62 18.56 -19.74
C ASP A 171 3.05 17.19 -19.31
N ARG A 172 2.34 17.16 -18.17
CA ARG A 172 1.75 15.93 -17.61
C ARG A 172 0.70 15.29 -18.53
N CYS A 173 0.11 16.07 -19.43
CA CYS A 173 -0.86 15.61 -20.41
C CYS A 173 -0.21 15.10 -21.71
N HIS A 174 1.09 15.32 -21.94
CA HIS A 174 1.78 14.84 -23.12
C HIS A 174 1.85 13.30 -23.16
N SER A 175 1.64 12.70 -24.34
CA SER A 175 1.53 11.25 -24.51
C SER A 175 2.75 10.47 -23.98
N LEU A 176 3.97 10.94 -24.23
CA LEU A 176 5.19 10.32 -23.66
C LEU A 176 5.27 10.49 -22.13
N ASN A 177 4.79 11.61 -21.60
CA ASN A 177 4.80 11.85 -20.16
C ASN A 177 3.84 10.89 -19.46
N ARG A 178 2.61 10.76 -19.97
CA ARG A 178 1.62 9.79 -19.49
C ARG A 178 2.17 8.36 -19.56
N PHE A 179 2.83 7.99 -20.67
CA PHE A 179 3.51 6.71 -20.80
C PHE A 179 4.47 6.49 -19.63
N VAL A 180 5.50 7.33 -19.49
CA VAL A 180 6.53 7.15 -18.45
C VAL A 180 5.95 7.25 -17.04
N ALA A 181 5.02 8.18 -16.79
CA ALA A 181 4.46 8.43 -15.48
C ALA A 181 3.63 7.25 -14.95
N TYR A 182 2.98 6.48 -15.84
CA TYR A 182 2.19 5.31 -15.46
C TYR A 182 3.05 4.14 -14.94
N HIS A 183 4.36 4.16 -15.21
CA HIS A 183 5.34 3.18 -14.75
C HIS A 183 5.88 3.46 -13.34
N LEU A 184 5.54 4.61 -12.76
CA LEU A 184 6.17 5.14 -11.56
C LEU A 184 5.15 5.28 -10.44
N LEU A 185 5.42 4.65 -9.30
CA LEU A 185 4.58 4.72 -8.10
C LEU A 185 5.27 5.63 -7.06
N PRO A 186 4.53 6.52 -6.37
CA PRO A 186 5.07 7.46 -5.38
C PRO A 186 5.36 6.85 -4.00
N PHE A 187 5.70 5.57 -3.95
CA PHE A 187 6.15 4.89 -2.73
C PHE A 187 7.06 3.71 -3.07
N ALA A 188 7.89 3.27 -2.11
CA ALA A 188 8.73 2.09 -2.27
C ALA A 188 8.02 0.83 -1.79
N ASP A 189 7.98 -0.18 -2.66
CA ASP A 189 7.52 -1.51 -2.33
C ASP A 189 8.63 -2.56 -2.46
N TYR A 190 9.28 -2.89 -1.35
CA TYR A 190 10.36 -3.89 -1.29
C TYR A 190 9.82 -5.35 -1.24
N GLY A 191 8.90 -5.70 -2.15
CA GLY A 191 8.38 -7.06 -2.29
C GLY A 191 7.17 -7.39 -1.37
N ARG A 192 6.40 -6.36 -0.98
CA ARG A 192 5.14 -6.42 -0.22
C ARG A 192 3.95 -5.84 -0.99
N MET A 193 3.99 -5.96 -2.33
CA MET A 193 3.09 -5.37 -3.32
C MET A 193 1.59 -5.64 -3.15
N LEU A 194 1.17 -6.47 -2.20
CA LEU A 194 -0.24 -6.86 -1.99
C LEU A 194 -0.66 -6.88 -0.53
N THR A 195 -1.85 -6.34 -0.23
CA THR A 195 -2.37 -6.04 1.11
C THR A 195 -2.67 -7.34 1.84
N ALA A 196 -3.23 -8.31 1.13
CA ALA A 196 -3.59 -9.56 1.76
C ALA A 196 -2.33 -10.36 2.11
N PHE A 197 -2.06 -10.52 3.42
CA PHE A 197 -1.17 -11.59 3.86
C PHE A 197 -1.68 -12.92 3.28
N PRO A 198 -0.77 -13.83 2.89
CA PRO A 198 -1.14 -15.16 2.42
C PRO A 198 -2.04 -15.97 3.37
N ASN A 199 -2.14 -15.56 4.64
CA ASN A 199 -2.97 -16.21 5.66
C ASN A 199 -4.40 -15.66 5.76
N PHE A 200 -4.68 -14.46 5.22
CA PHE A 200 -6.02 -13.85 5.25
C PHE A 200 -6.78 -14.01 3.93
N PHE A 201 -6.10 -14.45 2.87
CA PHE A 201 -6.71 -14.66 1.57
C PHE A 201 -6.37 -16.02 0.95
N ASN A 202 -7.42 -16.75 0.56
CA ASN A 202 -7.32 -18.00 -0.15
C ASN A 202 -7.10 -17.74 -1.64
N GLN A 203 -5.81 -17.63 -2.01
CA GLN A 203 -5.33 -17.40 -3.39
C GLN A 203 -5.70 -18.52 -4.39
N ASN A 204 -6.37 -19.60 -3.95
CA ASN A 204 -6.94 -20.59 -4.87
C ASN A 204 -8.31 -20.16 -5.42
N LEU A 205 -8.92 -19.12 -4.86
CA LEU A 205 -10.29 -18.70 -5.19
C LEU A 205 -10.30 -17.56 -6.19
N ALA A 206 -9.48 -16.52 -5.98
CA ALA A 206 -9.24 -15.47 -6.95
C ALA A 206 -7.80 -14.93 -6.85
N ASP A 207 -7.50 -13.92 -7.66
CA ASP A 207 -6.23 -13.20 -7.61
C ASP A 207 -6.26 -12.24 -6.41
N VAL A 208 -5.25 -12.27 -5.54
CA VAL A 208 -5.05 -11.13 -4.62
C VAL A 208 -4.63 -9.95 -5.46
N ALA A 209 -5.27 -8.80 -5.27
CA ALA A 209 -4.95 -7.58 -5.98
C ALA A 209 -5.00 -6.35 -5.07
N ASP A 210 -4.20 -5.35 -5.43
CA ASP A 210 -4.28 -3.97 -4.96
C ASP A 210 -4.27 -3.01 -6.13
N TRP A 211 -4.72 -1.79 -5.88
CA TRP A 211 -4.73 -0.69 -6.84
C TRP A 211 -3.96 0.49 -6.24
N TYR A 212 -2.98 0.98 -6.97
CA TYR A 212 -2.08 2.03 -6.50
C TYR A 212 -2.16 3.28 -7.38
N PRO A 213 -1.99 4.47 -6.79
CA PRO A 213 -1.75 5.67 -7.58
C PRO A 213 -0.42 5.54 -8.32
N THR A 214 -0.36 6.16 -9.50
CA THR A 214 0.89 6.34 -10.25
C THR A 214 1.26 7.82 -10.27
N LEU A 215 2.44 8.17 -10.79
CA LEU A 215 2.73 9.57 -11.08
C LEU A 215 1.86 10.09 -12.23
N MET A 216 1.26 9.23 -13.07
CA MET A 216 0.33 9.67 -14.11
C MET A 216 -0.96 10.18 -13.46
N PRO A 217 -1.36 11.44 -13.70
CA PRO A 217 -2.61 11.97 -13.14
C PRO A 217 -3.82 11.15 -13.60
N HIS A 218 -4.77 10.93 -12.68
CA HIS A 218 -6.05 10.25 -12.93
C HIS A 218 -5.90 8.80 -13.42
N ALA A 219 -4.84 8.10 -13.01
CA ALA A 219 -4.60 6.70 -13.37
C ALA A 219 -4.17 5.88 -12.15
N SER A 220 -4.81 4.71 -12.00
CA SER A 220 -4.44 3.69 -11.02
C SER A 220 -3.83 2.47 -11.72
N LEU A 221 -2.82 1.87 -11.10
CA LEU A 221 -2.18 0.63 -11.54
C LEU A 221 -2.66 -0.52 -10.66
N LYS A 222 -3.16 -1.59 -11.28
CA LYS A 222 -3.48 -2.83 -10.55
C LYS A 222 -2.25 -3.72 -10.46
N VAL A 223 -1.94 -4.21 -9.26
CA VAL A 223 -0.98 -5.30 -9.04
C VAL A 223 -1.73 -6.53 -8.56
N SER A 224 -1.38 -7.72 -9.04
CA SER A 224 -1.95 -8.98 -8.55
C SER A 224 -0.94 -10.12 -8.45
N ASN A 225 -1.22 -11.12 -7.61
CA ASN A 225 -0.40 -12.33 -7.47
C ASN A 225 -1.29 -13.58 -7.58
N PRO A 226 -1.51 -14.07 -8.81
CA PRO A 226 -2.23 -15.31 -9.06
C PRO A 226 -1.41 -16.54 -8.64
N ARG A 227 -2.09 -17.62 -8.25
CA ARG A 227 -1.51 -18.96 -8.06
C ARG A 227 -1.80 -19.87 -9.25
N THR A 228 -1.21 -21.06 -9.30
CA THR A 228 -1.70 -22.08 -10.23
C THR A 228 -2.94 -22.77 -9.65
N ALA A 229 -3.89 -23.10 -10.51
CA ALA A 229 -5.10 -23.86 -10.18
C ALA A 229 -4.92 -25.15 -9.37
N ASN A 230 -3.75 -25.80 -9.47
CA ASN A 230 -3.53 -27.16 -8.99
C ASN A 230 -2.45 -27.27 -7.90
N GLU A 231 -1.70 -26.20 -7.62
CA GLU A 231 -0.65 -26.19 -6.60
C GLU A 231 -0.80 -24.95 -5.72
N PRO A 232 -1.51 -25.08 -4.58
CA PRO A 232 -1.74 -23.99 -3.64
C PRO A 232 -0.45 -23.36 -3.09
N SER A 233 0.72 -23.94 -3.31
CA SER A 233 2.01 -23.40 -2.85
C SER A 233 2.82 -22.68 -3.93
N SER A 234 2.41 -22.70 -5.20
CA SER A 234 3.15 -22.09 -6.31
C SER A 234 2.47 -20.81 -6.82
N SER A 235 3.01 -19.65 -6.43
CA SER A 235 2.70 -18.36 -7.08
C SER A 235 3.18 -18.38 -8.53
N LEU A 236 2.42 -17.74 -9.43
CA LEU A 236 2.84 -17.48 -10.82
C LEU A 236 3.77 -16.27 -10.95
N GLY A 237 3.93 -15.50 -9.88
CA GLY A 237 4.59 -14.20 -9.86
C GLY A 237 3.59 -13.06 -9.68
N TYR A 238 4.10 -11.83 -9.66
CA TYR A 238 3.27 -10.62 -9.63
C TYR A 238 3.02 -10.13 -11.04
N PHE A 239 1.82 -9.61 -11.27
CA PHE A 239 1.39 -9.07 -12.56
C PHE A 239 0.80 -7.67 -12.40
N LEU A 240 1.08 -6.82 -13.37
CA LEU A 240 0.46 -5.51 -13.53
C LEU A 240 -0.74 -5.63 -14.46
N ASN A 241 -1.82 -4.91 -14.17
CA ASN A 241 -3.01 -4.81 -15.04
C ASN A 241 -3.56 -6.17 -15.50
N ARG A 242 -3.52 -7.17 -14.62
CA ARG A 242 -4.08 -8.50 -14.86
C ARG A 242 -5.55 -8.58 -14.43
N ARG A 243 -6.37 -9.27 -15.22
CA ARG A 243 -7.74 -9.67 -14.85
C ARG A 243 -7.95 -11.16 -15.10
N GLY A 244 -8.00 -11.94 -14.02
CA GLY A 244 -8.31 -13.38 -14.05
C GLY A 244 -9.78 -13.68 -14.38
N LEU A 245 -10.10 -14.93 -14.66
CA LEU A 245 -11.49 -15.43 -14.62
C LEU A 245 -11.73 -16.08 -13.25
N GLN A 246 -12.89 -15.77 -12.66
CA GLN A 246 -13.31 -15.84 -11.25
C GLN A 246 -13.34 -17.24 -10.61
N GLU A 247 -12.74 -18.24 -11.24
CA GLU A 247 -12.62 -19.57 -10.67
C GLU A 247 -11.17 -20.02 -10.85
N GLY A 248 -10.43 -20.22 -9.75
CA GLY A 248 -9.09 -20.82 -9.73
C GLY A 248 -8.09 -20.18 -10.69
N PRO A 249 -7.11 -19.40 -10.24
CA PRO A 249 -6.22 -18.67 -11.15
C PRO A 249 -5.65 -19.60 -12.25
N ASP A 250 -6.04 -19.29 -13.49
CA ASP A 250 -5.83 -20.02 -14.76
C ASP A 250 -6.66 -21.30 -15.03
N LYS A 251 -7.40 -21.87 -14.07
CA LYS A 251 -8.22 -23.08 -14.28
C LYS A 251 -9.31 -22.90 -15.33
N TYR A 252 -9.94 -21.72 -15.34
CA TYR A 252 -11.03 -21.38 -16.27
C TYR A 252 -10.63 -20.26 -17.24
N GLY A 253 -9.38 -19.79 -17.16
CA GLY A 253 -8.73 -18.86 -18.08
C GLY A 253 -8.41 -17.51 -17.46
N VAL A 254 -7.96 -16.59 -18.32
CA VAL A 254 -7.57 -15.21 -17.96
C VAL A 254 -8.23 -14.27 -18.96
N GLN A 255 -8.93 -13.23 -18.47
CA GLN A 255 -9.56 -12.23 -19.34
C GLN A 255 -8.51 -11.26 -19.89
N VAL A 256 -7.64 -10.75 -19.01
CA VAL A 256 -6.50 -9.91 -19.37
C VAL A 256 -5.24 -10.50 -18.73
N PRO A 257 -4.27 -11.01 -19.52
CA PRO A 257 -3.06 -11.66 -19.00
C PRO A 257 -2.28 -10.83 -17.97
N GLY A 258 -2.26 -9.51 -18.17
CA GLY A 258 -1.41 -8.58 -17.46
C GLY A 258 0.06 -8.72 -17.88
N ILE A 259 0.91 -7.96 -17.23
CA ILE A 259 2.34 -7.86 -17.51
C ILE A 259 3.10 -8.41 -16.31
N LYS A 260 4.03 -9.32 -16.52
CA LYS A 260 4.74 -9.96 -15.42
C LYS A 260 5.87 -9.09 -14.91
N ILE A 261 6.03 -9.08 -13.59
CA ILE A 261 7.15 -8.43 -12.90
C ILE A 261 8.29 -9.45 -12.72
N ASP A 262 9.50 -9.08 -13.14
CA ASP A 262 10.73 -9.81 -12.80
C ASP A 262 11.25 -9.40 -11.42
N LEU A 263 10.80 -10.13 -10.40
CA LEU A 263 11.27 -9.93 -9.02
C LEU A 263 12.74 -10.29 -8.81
N MET A 264 13.32 -11.17 -9.63
CA MET A 264 14.71 -11.62 -9.44
C MET A 264 15.71 -10.69 -10.14
N GLY A 265 15.26 -9.99 -11.17
CA GLY A 265 16.01 -8.95 -11.85
C GLY A 265 15.93 -7.57 -11.20
N SER A 266 15.13 -7.37 -10.16
CA SER A 266 14.97 -6.06 -9.52
C SER A 266 16.23 -5.59 -8.81
N TYR A 267 16.34 -4.28 -8.60
CA TYR A 267 17.43 -3.68 -7.83
C TYR A 267 16.96 -2.52 -6.97
N ASP A 268 17.52 -2.45 -5.77
CA ASP A 268 17.24 -1.39 -4.81
C ASP A 268 18.05 -0.13 -5.13
N THR A 269 17.43 1.01 -4.83
CA THR A 269 18.02 2.35 -4.92
C THR A 269 17.85 3.03 -3.57
N ARG A 270 18.51 4.17 -3.36
CA ARG A 270 18.42 4.89 -2.08
C ARG A 270 16.99 5.25 -1.68
N ASN A 271 16.17 5.61 -2.66
CA ASN A 271 14.82 6.10 -2.49
C ASN A 271 13.79 5.20 -3.19
N GLY A 272 14.05 3.89 -3.31
CA GLY A 272 13.07 2.99 -3.90
C GLY A 272 13.63 1.72 -4.53
N VAL A 273 12.88 1.15 -5.46
CA VAL A 273 13.21 -0.09 -6.15
C VAL A 273 12.80 -0.02 -7.62
N VAL A 274 13.60 -0.64 -8.49
CA VAL A 274 13.31 -0.78 -9.92
C VAL A 274 13.07 -2.24 -10.24
N PHE A 275 11.98 -2.53 -10.94
CA PHE A 275 11.61 -3.85 -11.44
C PHE A 275 11.58 -3.86 -12.96
N TYR A 276 12.14 -4.90 -13.58
CA TYR A 276 11.91 -5.13 -15.00
C TYR A 276 10.55 -5.79 -15.23
N ILE A 277 9.93 -5.48 -16.38
CA ILE A 277 8.67 -6.08 -16.83
C ILE A 277 8.82 -6.70 -18.22
N ASP A 278 7.97 -7.69 -18.55
CA ASP A 278 8.14 -8.54 -19.72
C ASP A 278 7.34 -8.14 -20.97
N ASP A 279 6.50 -7.11 -20.87
CA ASP A 279 5.68 -6.55 -21.97
C ASP A 279 5.44 -5.05 -21.69
N ILE A 280 4.89 -4.33 -22.68
CA ILE A 280 4.69 -2.87 -22.61
C ILE A 280 3.53 -2.50 -21.70
N LEU A 281 3.78 -1.68 -20.68
CA LEU A 281 2.77 -1.20 -19.74
C LEU A 281 2.12 0.10 -20.22
N THR A 282 0.79 0.08 -20.32
CA THR A 282 0.00 1.24 -20.75
C THR A 282 -1.30 1.38 -19.97
N TYR A 283 -1.75 2.63 -19.81
CA TYR A 283 -3.10 2.96 -19.34
C TYR A 283 -4.02 3.19 -20.55
N ASP A 284 -4.08 2.20 -21.43
CA ASP A 284 -4.83 2.25 -22.68
C ASP A 284 -6.35 2.10 -22.47
N LYS A 285 -7.10 2.19 -23.57
CA LYS A 285 -8.56 2.04 -23.54
C LYS A 285 -9.00 0.69 -22.97
N LYS A 286 -8.31 -0.40 -23.32
CA LYS A 286 -8.60 -1.73 -22.80
C LYS A 286 -8.41 -1.78 -21.29
N THR A 287 -7.36 -1.15 -20.78
CA THR A 287 -7.10 -1.05 -19.34
C THR A 287 -8.26 -0.37 -18.63
N GLN A 288 -8.77 0.74 -19.17
CA GLN A 288 -9.86 1.52 -18.57
C GLN A 288 -11.23 0.86 -18.69
N THR A 289 -11.53 0.22 -19.83
CA THR A 289 -12.89 -0.30 -20.12
C THR A 289 -13.05 -1.80 -19.90
N GLU A 290 -11.95 -2.54 -19.73
CA GLU A 290 -11.98 -3.99 -19.52
C GLU A 290 -11.16 -4.41 -18.29
N THR A 291 -9.88 -4.03 -18.20
CA THR A 291 -9.02 -4.53 -17.12
C THR A 291 -9.49 -4.04 -15.75
N LEU A 292 -9.73 -2.74 -15.63
CA LEU A 292 -10.03 -2.09 -14.35
C LEU A 292 -11.53 -2.00 -14.04
N GLN A 293 -12.40 -2.43 -14.96
CA GLN A 293 -13.86 -2.53 -14.76
C GLN A 293 -14.20 -3.80 -13.98
N GLU A 294 -13.70 -3.87 -12.75
CA GLU A 294 -13.91 -4.92 -11.76
C GLU A 294 -14.09 -4.28 -10.38
N ARG A 295 -14.46 -5.06 -9.36
CA ARG A 295 -14.51 -4.54 -8.00
C ARG A 295 -13.11 -4.27 -7.49
N TRP A 296 -12.91 -3.09 -6.91
CA TRP A 296 -11.70 -2.77 -6.18
C TRP A 296 -11.98 -2.88 -4.69
N ARG A 297 -11.06 -3.51 -3.96
CA ARG A 297 -11.05 -3.50 -2.50
C ARG A 297 -9.75 -2.85 -2.09
N VAL A 298 -9.85 -1.64 -1.55
CA VAL A 298 -8.70 -0.77 -1.30
C VAL A 298 -8.60 -0.56 0.19
N ASP A 299 -7.49 -1.01 0.75
CA ASP A 299 -7.13 -0.81 2.15
C ASP A 299 -6.95 0.69 2.46
N PHE A 300 -7.38 1.15 3.62
CA PHE A 300 -7.13 2.54 4.00
C PHE A 300 -5.63 2.87 4.13
N VAL A 301 -4.80 1.88 4.44
CA VAL A 301 -3.33 2.04 4.50
C VAL A 301 -2.75 2.34 3.11
N THR A 302 -3.38 1.90 2.01
CA THR A 302 -2.88 2.17 0.65
C THR A 302 -3.36 3.49 0.06
N LEU A 303 -4.30 4.17 0.71
CA LEU A 303 -4.83 5.47 0.26
C LEU A 303 -3.86 6.63 0.50
N SER A 304 -2.80 6.43 1.28
CA SER A 304 -1.74 7.43 1.46
C SER A 304 -0.36 6.84 1.18
N THR A 305 0.39 7.54 0.34
CA THR A 305 1.80 7.25 0.05
C THR A 305 2.68 7.42 1.28
N ASP A 306 2.30 8.29 2.23
CA ASP A 306 3.02 8.51 3.47
C ASP A 306 2.92 7.29 4.41
N PHE A 307 1.77 6.60 4.39
CA PHE A 307 1.59 5.36 5.13
C PHE A 307 2.49 4.25 4.57
N LEU A 308 2.47 4.08 3.24
CA LEU A 308 3.29 3.11 2.53
C LEU A 308 4.79 3.38 2.72
N ASN A 309 5.23 4.64 2.60
CA ASN A 309 6.63 5.02 2.79
C ASN A 309 7.09 4.92 4.24
N ALA A 310 6.19 5.05 5.21
CA ALA A 310 6.46 4.76 6.62
C ALA A 310 6.55 3.25 6.93
N GLN A 311 6.32 2.38 5.94
CA GLN A 311 6.33 0.92 6.09
C GLN A 311 5.41 0.43 7.21
N THR A 312 4.27 1.10 7.41
CA THR A 312 3.25 0.68 8.39
C THR A 312 2.61 -0.64 8.00
N ARG A 313 2.49 -0.86 6.69
CA ARG A 313 1.97 -2.08 6.09
C ARG A 313 2.79 -3.31 6.47
N HIS A 314 2.09 -4.38 6.84
CA HIS A 314 2.67 -5.66 7.25
C HIS A 314 3.59 -5.58 8.47
N LYS A 315 3.56 -4.46 9.22
CA LYS A 315 4.29 -4.31 10.47
C LYS A 315 3.61 -5.19 11.52
N MET A 316 4.26 -6.30 11.90
CA MET A 316 3.77 -7.16 12.98
C MET A 316 4.13 -6.56 14.33
N ALA A 317 3.19 -6.61 15.29
CA ALA A 317 3.51 -6.28 16.68
C ALA A 317 4.58 -7.25 17.23
N SER A 318 5.62 -6.73 17.89
CA SER A 318 6.75 -7.54 18.37
C SER A 318 6.42 -8.47 19.54
N SER A 319 5.28 -8.24 20.21
CA SER A 319 4.78 -9.10 21.28
C SER A 319 3.29 -9.34 21.09
N TYR A 320 2.89 -10.61 21.09
CA TYR A 320 1.52 -11.10 20.88
C TYR A 320 0.47 -10.47 21.82
N ASP A 321 0.87 -9.90 22.98
CA ASP A 321 -0.06 -9.60 24.09
C ASP A 321 0.05 -8.19 24.69
N ILE A 322 0.88 -7.27 24.16
CA ILE A 322 1.05 -5.94 24.79
C ILE A 322 0.98 -4.79 23.76
N PRO A 323 -0.24 -4.36 23.39
CA PRO A 323 -0.50 -3.14 22.59
C PRO A 323 0.10 -1.87 23.19
N GLU A 324 0.36 -1.90 24.49
CA GLU A 324 0.81 -0.74 25.27
C GLU A 324 2.33 -0.61 25.38
N SER A 325 3.08 -1.49 24.70
CA SER A 325 4.55 -1.51 24.69
C SER A 325 5.08 -0.64 23.54
N PRO A 326 6.15 0.14 23.75
CA PRO A 326 6.87 0.82 22.67
C PRO A 326 7.34 -0.14 21.55
N SER A 327 7.60 -1.40 21.90
CA SER A 327 7.98 -2.43 20.92
C SER A 327 6.83 -2.81 19.97
N SER A 328 5.59 -2.41 20.26
CA SER A 328 4.38 -2.63 19.46
C SER A 328 3.74 -1.30 19.05
N ALA A 329 4.55 -0.22 18.97
CA ALA A 329 4.05 1.11 18.70
C ALA A 329 3.35 1.21 17.33
N ALA A 330 2.17 1.80 17.36
CA ALA A 330 1.51 2.35 16.18
C ALA A 330 2.27 3.58 15.70
N ILE A 331 2.21 3.86 14.39
CA ILE A 331 2.85 5.04 13.81
C ILE A 331 1.80 6.14 13.68
N GLY A 332 2.03 7.26 14.36
CA GLY A 332 1.19 8.44 14.32
C GLY A 332 1.58 9.40 13.20
N PHE A 333 0.58 10.04 12.61
CA PHE A 333 0.73 10.98 11.50
C PHE A 333 0.15 12.34 11.87
N VAL A 334 0.55 13.38 11.12
CA VAL A 334 0.02 14.74 11.26
C VAL A 334 -0.63 15.19 9.96
N SER A 335 -1.78 15.85 10.07
CA SER A 335 -2.62 16.13 8.90
C SER A 335 -1.93 17.00 7.85
N GLU A 336 -1.10 17.96 8.27
CA GLU A 336 -0.43 18.89 7.34
C GLU A 336 0.56 18.19 6.40
N TYR A 337 1.09 17.03 6.79
CA TYR A 337 2.12 16.30 6.06
C TYR A 337 1.67 14.94 5.54
N THR A 338 0.38 14.62 5.63
CA THR A 338 -0.17 13.34 5.17
C THR A 338 -0.85 13.53 3.82
N GLN A 339 -0.28 12.96 2.76
CA GLN A 339 -0.85 13.02 1.42
C GLN A 339 -2.13 12.20 1.31
N GLY A 340 -3.13 12.75 0.63
CA GLY A 340 -4.40 12.09 0.34
C GLY A 340 -5.37 12.03 1.52
N ILE A 341 -4.94 12.33 2.75
CA ILE A 341 -5.81 12.26 3.93
C ILE A 341 -5.56 13.48 4.82
N SER A 342 -6.63 14.19 5.14
CA SER A 342 -6.60 15.34 6.05
C SER A 342 -7.69 15.22 7.11
N TRP A 343 -7.46 15.80 8.29
CA TRP A 343 -8.41 15.77 9.39
C TRP A 343 -8.33 17.01 10.28
N ASN A 344 -9.35 17.22 11.11
CA ASN A 344 -9.42 18.33 12.05
C ASN A 344 -8.45 18.18 13.24
N ASP A 345 -8.04 19.32 13.80
CA ASP A 345 -7.12 19.40 14.95
C ASP A 345 -7.59 18.69 16.24
N ASP A 346 -8.89 18.36 16.35
CA ASP A 346 -9.42 17.60 17.51
C ASP A 346 -9.11 16.09 17.43
N ALA A 347 -8.61 15.60 16.29
CA ALA A 347 -8.39 14.17 16.05
C ALA A 347 -6.90 13.83 15.87
N ASN A 348 -6.54 12.63 16.32
CA ASN A 348 -5.24 12.02 16.13
C ASN A 348 -5.41 10.76 15.27
N LEU A 349 -4.59 10.60 14.23
CA LEU A 349 -4.59 9.44 13.34
C LEU A 349 -3.32 8.63 13.52
N PHE A 350 -3.45 7.31 13.61
CA PHE A 350 -2.31 6.40 13.66
C PHE A 350 -2.65 5.05 13.03
N ILE A 351 -1.62 4.38 12.52
CA ILE A 351 -1.73 3.04 11.97
C ILE A 351 -1.22 2.03 12.98
N ALA A 352 -2.12 1.15 13.43
CA ALA A 352 -1.79 0.08 14.33
C ALA A 352 -1.10 -1.08 13.58
N PRO A 353 -0.09 -1.72 14.19
CA PRO A 353 0.56 -2.88 13.61
C PRO A 353 -0.36 -4.10 13.69
N ILE A 354 -0.12 -5.05 12.80
CA ILE A 354 -0.90 -6.28 12.68
C ILE A 354 -0.88 -7.10 13.96
N ARG A 355 -2.07 -7.58 14.33
CA ARG A 355 -2.31 -8.42 15.51
C ARG A 355 -2.96 -9.73 15.13
N SER A 356 -2.60 -10.76 15.88
CA SER A 356 -3.00 -12.16 15.67
C SER A 356 -4.37 -12.55 16.25
N TYR A 357 -5.10 -11.61 16.85
CA TYR A 357 -6.38 -11.89 17.50
C TYR A 357 -7.47 -10.88 17.13
N TYR A 358 -7.13 -9.88 16.33
CA TYR A 358 -8.05 -8.86 15.85
C TYR A 358 -8.14 -9.00 14.34
N TRP A 359 -9.36 -9.10 13.83
CA TRP A 359 -9.62 -9.49 12.45
C TRP A 359 -10.15 -8.28 11.68
N CYS A 360 -9.38 -7.78 10.73
CA CYS A 360 -9.69 -6.72 9.77
C CYS A 360 -9.10 -7.10 8.39
N TYR A 361 -9.49 -6.40 7.34
CA TYR A 361 -8.87 -6.58 6.03
C TYR A 361 -7.39 -6.17 6.13
N GLY A 362 -6.48 -6.95 5.54
CA GLY A 362 -5.03 -6.70 5.65
C GLY A 362 -4.39 -7.03 7.01
N GLY A 363 -5.13 -6.88 8.11
CA GLY A 363 -4.70 -7.15 9.48
C GLY A 363 -4.14 -5.93 10.20
N ASP A 364 -3.89 -4.81 9.50
CA ASP A 364 -3.53 -3.50 10.05
C ASP A 364 -4.78 -2.61 10.19
N GLU A 365 -4.70 -1.55 11.01
CA GLU A 365 -5.85 -0.69 11.28
C GLU A 365 -5.50 0.80 11.22
N VAL A 366 -6.30 1.59 10.51
CA VAL A 366 -6.25 3.05 10.57
C VAL A 366 -7.21 3.53 11.65
N TYR A 367 -6.64 3.93 12.80
CA TYR A 367 -7.41 4.45 13.92
C TYR A 367 -7.39 5.97 13.96
N MET A 368 -8.55 6.54 14.27
CA MET A 368 -8.66 7.92 14.71
C MET A 368 -9.28 8.02 16.09
N THR A 369 -8.65 8.83 16.94
CA THR A 369 -9.11 9.13 18.30
C THR A 369 -9.28 10.63 18.48
N SER A 370 -10.24 11.05 19.28
CA SER A 370 -10.50 12.46 19.56
C SER A 370 -10.93 12.66 21.01
N GLU A 371 -10.33 13.62 21.72
CA GLU A 371 -10.72 13.96 23.09
C GLU A 371 -12.16 14.50 23.16
N ASN A 372 -12.61 15.13 22.08
CA ASN A 372 -13.93 15.75 21.98
C ASN A 372 -14.92 14.90 21.19
N ASN A 373 -14.55 13.67 20.79
CA ASN A 373 -15.32 12.80 19.90
C ASN A 373 -15.74 13.49 18.58
N ARG A 374 -14.86 14.37 18.06
CA ARG A 374 -15.11 15.14 16.85
C ARG A 374 -14.18 14.68 15.75
N TYR A 375 -14.76 14.02 14.76
CA TYR A 375 -14.08 13.55 13.58
C TYR A 375 -14.57 14.34 12.38
N ASP A 376 -13.63 14.87 11.62
CA ASP A 376 -13.86 15.48 10.32
C ASP A 376 -12.65 15.15 9.46
N VAL A 377 -12.77 14.07 8.69
CA VAL A 377 -11.68 13.49 7.88
C VAL A 377 -12.07 13.51 6.41
N SER A 378 -11.15 13.96 5.58
CA SER A 378 -11.25 13.98 4.12
C SER A 378 -10.19 13.03 3.55
N ILE A 379 -10.62 12.14 2.66
CA ILE A 379 -9.82 11.09 2.03
C ILE A 379 -9.98 11.22 0.53
N ASP A 380 -8.87 11.41 -0.18
CA ASP A 380 -8.84 11.36 -1.63
C ASP A 380 -9.02 9.90 -2.08
N LEU A 381 -9.96 9.69 -2.99
CA LEU A 381 -10.27 8.36 -3.51
C LEU A 381 -9.29 7.99 -4.64
N PRO A 382 -9.01 6.69 -4.85
CA PRO A 382 -8.22 6.23 -5.99
C PRO A 382 -8.84 6.72 -7.30
N SER A 383 -8.00 7.03 -8.29
CA SER A 383 -8.48 7.44 -9.61
C SER A 383 -9.13 6.25 -10.33
N LEU A 384 -10.45 6.26 -10.41
CA LEU A 384 -11.25 5.23 -11.07
C LEU A 384 -11.42 5.54 -12.57
N PRO A 385 -11.40 4.54 -13.45
CA PRO A 385 -11.79 4.74 -14.85
C PRO A 385 -13.22 5.28 -15.00
N GLU A 386 -13.52 5.83 -16.18
CA GLU A 386 -14.86 6.32 -16.52
C GLU A 386 -15.92 5.23 -16.28
N GLY A 387 -17.00 5.60 -15.59
CA GLY A 387 -18.11 4.69 -15.32
C GLY A 387 -18.93 5.07 -14.09
N ASP A 388 -20.03 4.35 -13.90
CA ASP A 388 -20.86 4.44 -12.70
C ASP A 388 -20.38 3.42 -11.66
N TRP A 389 -20.14 3.89 -10.44
CA TRP A 389 -19.55 3.12 -9.36
C TRP A 389 -20.44 3.14 -8.11
N GLU A 390 -20.53 2.00 -7.43
CA GLU A 390 -21.05 1.88 -6.07
C GLU A 390 -19.90 1.89 -5.08
N LEU A 391 -19.96 2.82 -4.13
CA LEU A 391 -19.00 2.98 -3.06
C LEU A 391 -19.50 2.29 -1.78
N ARG A 392 -18.64 1.47 -1.18
CA ARG A 392 -18.92 0.77 0.07
C ARG A 392 -17.82 1.02 1.08
N LEU A 393 -18.20 1.15 2.35
CA LEU A 393 -17.27 1.10 3.48
C LEU A 393 -17.24 -0.32 4.04
N GLY A 394 -16.04 -0.89 4.18
CA GLY A 394 -15.78 -2.05 5.02
C GLY A 394 -15.10 -1.63 6.32
N THR A 395 -15.54 -2.19 7.44
CA THR A 395 -14.93 -1.90 8.75
C THR A 395 -15.21 -3.01 9.77
N CYS A 396 -14.36 -3.06 10.80
CA CYS A 396 -14.60 -3.80 12.02
C CYS A 396 -15.44 -2.94 12.97
N LEU A 397 -16.73 -3.25 13.08
CA LEU A 397 -17.65 -2.55 13.97
C LEU A 397 -17.23 -2.75 15.42
N MET A 398 -17.31 -1.66 16.19
CA MET A 398 -16.79 -1.61 17.55
C MET A 398 -17.81 -0.98 18.51
N PRO A 399 -18.02 -1.51 19.73
CA PRO A 399 -19.06 -1.01 20.65
C PRO A 399 -19.05 0.49 20.93
N SER A 400 -17.88 1.14 20.91
CA SER A 400 -17.74 2.59 21.16
C SER A 400 -17.61 3.43 19.89
N ALA A 401 -17.79 2.88 18.69
CA ALA A 401 -17.58 3.62 17.45
C ALA A 401 -18.62 4.75 17.24
N PRO A 402 -18.26 5.83 16.51
CA PRO A 402 -19.14 6.98 16.34
C PRO A 402 -20.31 6.71 15.37
N VAL A 403 -21.29 7.60 15.42
CA VAL A 403 -22.27 7.79 14.34
C VAL A 403 -21.73 8.84 13.38
N VAL A 404 -21.68 8.53 12.09
CA VAL A 404 -21.02 9.35 11.07
C VAL A 404 -21.92 9.69 9.89
N ARG A 405 -21.50 10.70 9.14
CA ARG A 405 -22.02 11.10 7.83
C ARG A 405 -20.91 11.01 6.80
N PHE A 406 -21.24 10.47 5.63
CA PHE A 406 -20.39 10.40 4.45
C PHE A 406 -20.84 11.45 3.44
N SER A 407 -19.88 12.23 2.94
CA SER A 407 -20.07 13.16 1.82
C SER A 407 -19.06 12.86 0.73
N LEU A 408 -19.48 12.87 -0.53
CA LEU A 408 -18.61 12.77 -1.70
C LEU A 408 -18.59 14.12 -2.39
N ASP A 409 -17.41 14.69 -2.62
CA ASP A 409 -17.25 16.00 -3.27
C ASP A 409 -18.10 17.11 -2.66
N ASN A 410 -18.23 17.08 -1.33
CA ASN A 410 -19.05 17.97 -0.49
C ASN A 410 -20.57 17.73 -0.53
N GLU A 411 -21.04 16.72 -1.26
CA GLU A 411 -22.45 16.31 -1.25
C GLU A 411 -22.68 15.13 -0.31
N VAL A 412 -23.69 15.21 0.56
CA VAL A 412 -24.00 14.12 1.50
C VAL A 412 -24.56 12.93 0.73
N ILE A 413 -23.85 11.79 0.78
CA ILE A 413 -24.23 10.54 0.10
C ILE A 413 -24.84 9.50 1.05
N CYS A 414 -24.46 9.52 2.33
CA CYS A 414 -25.05 8.68 3.37
C CYS A 414 -24.96 9.38 4.72
N ASP A 415 -26.06 9.38 5.47
CA ASP A 415 -26.16 10.10 6.73
C ASP A 415 -26.60 9.17 7.86
N ASN A 416 -26.23 9.55 9.10
CA ASN A 416 -26.63 8.85 10.32
C ASN A 416 -26.25 7.35 10.35
N VAL A 417 -25.01 7.05 10.00
CA VAL A 417 -24.48 5.68 9.99
C VAL A 417 -23.79 5.37 11.31
N SER A 418 -24.37 4.48 12.10
CA SER A 418 -23.70 3.91 13.28
C SER A 418 -22.61 2.94 12.85
N LEU A 419 -21.37 3.20 13.30
CA LEU A 419 -20.25 2.26 13.17
C LEU A 419 -20.16 1.31 14.38
N ALA A 420 -21.11 1.40 15.31
CA ALA A 420 -21.11 0.60 16.53
C ALA A 420 -21.81 -0.75 16.35
N THR A 421 -21.35 -1.75 17.10
CA THR A 421 -22.09 -3.00 17.26
C THR A 421 -23.27 -2.81 18.21
N SER A 422 -24.37 -3.52 17.94
CA SER A 422 -25.46 -3.69 18.91
C SER A 422 -25.00 -4.37 20.21
N SER A 423 -25.86 -4.40 21.23
CA SER A 423 -25.57 -5.06 22.51
C SER A 423 -25.28 -6.56 22.41
N SER A 424 -25.67 -7.22 21.30
CA SER A 424 -25.34 -8.62 21.03
C SER A 424 -24.00 -8.79 20.28
N GLY A 425 -23.24 -7.71 20.07
CA GLY A 425 -21.99 -7.72 19.31
C GLY A 425 -22.19 -7.91 17.81
N SER A 426 -23.36 -7.57 17.29
CA SER A 426 -23.74 -7.74 15.88
C SER A 426 -23.91 -6.38 15.20
N ALA A 427 -23.65 -6.33 13.90
CA ALA A 427 -23.97 -5.16 13.08
C ALA A 427 -25.45 -4.75 13.18
N GLU A 428 -25.71 -3.45 13.11
CA GLU A 428 -27.08 -2.91 13.03
C GLU A 428 -27.67 -3.04 11.61
N GLU A 429 -28.92 -2.61 11.44
CA GLU A 429 -29.60 -2.66 10.14
C GLU A 429 -28.87 -1.86 9.04
N GLY A 430 -28.80 -2.43 7.84
CA GLY A 430 -28.17 -1.84 6.66
C GLY A 430 -26.69 -2.19 6.48
N TRP A 431 -26.10 -2.97 7.39
CA TRP A 431 -24.80 -3.60 7.19
C TRP A 431 -24.96 -4.96 6.51
N LEU A 432 -24.07 -5.23 5.57
CA LEU A 432 -23.88 -6.51 4.90
C LEU A 432 -22.73 -7.28 5.59
N PRO A 433 -22.71 -8.62 5.48
CA PRO A 433 -21.56 -9.40 5.91
C PRO A 433 -20.24 -8.87 5.35
N GLY A 434 -19.16 -9.02 6.12
CA GLY A 434 -17.80 -8.65 5.74
C GLY A 434 -17.31 -9.30 4.44
N PRO A 435 -16.05 -9.07 4.05
CA PRO A 435 -15.57 -9.37 2.70
C PRO A 435 -15.71 -10.87 2.39
N ALA A 436 -16.26 -11.13 1.21
CA ALA A 436 -16.33 -12.43 0.57
C ALA A 436 -16.26 -12.26 -0.94
N GLU A 437 -15.52 -13.15 -1.59
CA GLU A 437 -15.65 -13.38 -3.03
C GLU A 437 -16.63 -14.53 -3.24
N TYR A 438 -17.63 -14.31 -4.09
CA TYR A 438 -18.64 -15.32 -4.41
C TYR A 438 -18.25 -16.06 -5.69
N ARG A 439 -18.49 -17.38 -5.77
CA ARG A 439 -18.25 -18.19 -6.98
C ARG A 439 -19.49 -18.28 -7.87
N TYR A 440 -19.33 -18.44 -9.19
CA TYR A 440 -20.47 -18.70 -10.07
C TYR A 440 -20.80 -20.19 -10.19
N ALA A 441 -22.10 -20.48 -9.98
CA ALA A 441 -22.93 -21.51 -10.59
C ALA A 441 -22.29 -22.89 -10.92
N ASN A 442 -22.27 -23.80 -9.93
CA ASN A 442 -22.68 -25.22 -10.07
C ASN A 442 -22.47 -26.05 -8.79
N VAL A 443 -21.96 -25.44 -7.72
CA VAL A 443 -21.83 -26.07 -6.40
C VAL A 443 -22.37 -25.09 -5.36
N ASN A 444 -23.38 -25.54 -4.60
CA ASN A 444 -23.96 -24.85 -3.45
C ASN A 444 -22.93 -24.64 -2.33
N LEU A 445 -21.90 -23.82 -2.54
CA LEU A 445 -20.86 -23.56 -1.57
C LEU A 445 -20.53 -22.06 -1.57
N ASP A 446 -21.10 -21.37 -0.58
CA ASP A 446 -20.55 -20.11 -0.05
C ASP A 446 -19.14 -20.38 0.46
N ILE A 447 -18.11 -20.00 -0.30
CA ILE A 447 -16.72 -20.10 0.13
C ILE A 447 -16.11 -18.71 -0.01
N SER A 448 -15.91 -18.03 1.12
CA SER A 448 -15.16 -16.77 1.13
C SER A 448 -13.70 -17.02 0.77
N SER A 449 -13.08 -16.11 0.02
CA SER A 449 -11.62 -16.04 -0.11
C SER A 449 -10.97 -15.36 1.08
N PHE A 450 -11.71 -14.60 1.88
CA PHE A 450 -11.18 -13.93 3.06
C PHE A 450 -11.44 -14.73 4.33
N TRP A 451 -10.39 -14.97 5.10
CA TRP A 451 -10.42 -15.78 6.32
C TRP A 451 -9.71 -15.07 7.46
N THR A 452 -10.16 -15.35 8.68
CA THR A 452 -9.39 -15.08 9.91
C THR A 452 -8.10 -15.89 9.94
N GLU A 453 -7.10 -15.47 10.73
CA GLU A 453 -5.82 -16.18 10.83
C GLU A 453 -6.05 -17.67 11.18
N ASN A 454 -5.22 -18.53 10.58
CA ASN A 454 -5.34 -20.00 10.59
C ASN A 454 -6.52 -20.58 9.77
N ASN A 455 -7.13 -19.81 8.87
CA ASN A 455 -8.26 -20.27 8.03
C ASN A 455 -9.43 -20.82 8.86
N SER A 456 -9.65 -20.29 10.06
CA SER A 456 -10.58 -20.90 11.01
C SER A 456 -12.04 -20.49 10.79
N THR A 457 -12.27 -19.28 10.28
CA THR A 457 -13.61 -18.72 10.01
C THR A 457 -13.56 -17.75 8.82
N PRO A 458 -14.50 -17.83 7.85
CA PRO A 458 -14.65 -16.83 6.80
C PRO A 458 -14.90 -15.43 7.38
N MET A 459 -14.26 -14.40 6.86
CA MET A 459 -14.49 -13.02 7.34
C MET A 459 -15.95 -12.58 7.20
N SER A 460 -16.66 -13.04 6.17
CA SER A 460 -18.11 -12.84 6.01
C SER A 460 -18.97 -13.52 7.08
N SER A 461 -18.41 -14.43 7.87
CA SER A 461 -19.10 -15.08 9.01
C SER A 461 -18.74 -14.45 10.36
N VAL A 462 -17.88 -13.42 10.37
CA VAL A 462 -17.50 -12.69 11.58
C VAL A 462 -18.51 -11.56 11.82
N ASN A 463 -19.24 -11.63 12.92
CA ASN A 463 -20.45 -10.81 13.18
C ASN A 463 -20.22 -9.29 13.22
N ASN A 464 -19.00 -8.84 13.49
CA ASN A 464 -18.65 -7.42 13.56
C ASN A 464 -17.76 -6.97 12.40
N LEU A 465 -17.34 -7.86 11.49
CA LEU A 465 -16.75 -7.46 10.22
C LEU A 465 -17.87 -7.28 9.21
N SER A 466 -18.04 -6.05 8.74
CA SER A 466 -19.22 -5.71 7.95
C SER A 466 -18.90 -4.66 6.90
N ARG A 467 -19.71 -4.65 5.84
CA ARG A 467 -19.64 -3.66 4.78
C ARG A 467 -20.98 -2.98 4.56
N ARG A 468 -20.96 -1.71 4.15
CA ARG A 468 -22.17 -0.93 3.91
C ARG A 468 -22.03 -0.14 2.62
N ILE A 469 -23.07 -0.16 1.80
CA ILE A 469 -23.18 0.73 0.64
C ILE A 469 -23.40 2.15 1.18
N ILE A 470 -22.48 3.06 0.87
CA ILE A 470 -22.51 4.46 1.31
C ILE A 470 -22.83 5.43 0.17
N GLY A 471 -22.80 4.99 -1.08
CA GLY A 471 -23.23 5.84 -2.19
C GLY A 471 -23.03 5.19 -3.55
N ARG A 472 -23.50 5.90 -4.58
CA ARG A 472 -23.16 5.65 -5.98
C ARG A 472 -22.80 6.97 -6.63
N PHE A 473 -21.83 6.96 -7.54
CA PHE A 473 -21.37 8.15 -8.24
C PHE A 473 -20.85 7.80 -9.64
N HIS A 474 -20.68 8.82 -10.46
CA HIS A 474 -20.06 8.71 -11.77
C HIS A 474 -18.63 9.25 -11.70
N SER A 475 -17.65 8.45 -12.12
CA SER A 475 -16.30 8.91 -12.42
C SER A 475 -16.21 9.23 -13.90
N ASP A 476 -15.62 10.38 -14.25
CA ASP A 476 -15.30 10.72 -15.63
C ASP A 476 -13.91 10.22 -16.06
N GLY A 477 -13.17 9.56 -15.17
CA GLY A 477 -11.80 9.08 -15.39
C GLY A 477 -10.75 10.19 -15.53
N LYS A 478 -11.12 11.44 -15.23
CA LYS A 478 -10.29 12.65 -15.46
C LYS A 478 -10.29 13.60 -14.27
N THR A 479 -11.10 13.33 -13.26
CA THR A 479 -11.18 14.12 -12.03
C THR A 479 -10.98 13.21 -10.82
N ASP A 480 -10.36 13.77 -9.79
CA ASP A 480 -10.20 13.08 -8.50
C ASP A 480 -11.40 13.40 -7.61
N HIS A 481 -11.82 12.40 -6.83
CA HIS A 481 -12.97 12.50 -5.93
C HIS A 481 -12.51 12.44 -4.47
N GLN A 482 -13.23 13.12 -3.58
CA GLN A 482 -12.93 13.11 -2.16
C GLN A 482 -14.11 12.61 -1.32
N LEU A 483 -13.84 11.61 -0.49
CA LEU A 483 -14.77 11.15 0.54
C LEU A 483 -14.47 11.88 1.85
N ARG A 484 -15.49 12.52 2.42
CA ARG A 484 -15.44 13.16 3.73
C ARG A 484 -16.32 12.44 4.73
N ILE A 485 -15.76 12.09 5.89
CA ILE A 485 -16.44 11.43 7.01
C ILE A 485 -16.50 12.42 8.16
N THR A 486 -17.71 12.73 8.63
CA THR A 486 -17.93 13.64 9.76
C THR A 486 -18.70 12.95 10.88
N SER A 487 -18.26 13.13 12.11
CA SER A 487 -18.98 12.64 13.29
C SER A 487 -20.26 13.45 13.51
N ILE A 488 -21.38 12.75 13.71
CA ILE A 488 -22.66 13.34 14.13
C ILE A 488 -22.78 13.27 15.65
N SER A 489 -22.47 12.10 16.22
CA SER A 489 -22.45 11.89 17.66
C SER A 489 -21.50 10.75 18.01
N ALA A 490 -20.96 10.80 19.22
CA ALA A 490 -20.23 9.69 19.80
C ALA A 490 -20.36 9.74 21.33
N GLU A 491 -20.24 8.57 21.96
CA GLU A 491 -20.29 8.42 23.41
C GLU A 491 -18.94 7.89 23.94
N GLY A 492 -18.53 8.35 25.12
CA GLY A 492 -17.31 7.87 25.78
C GLY A 492 -16.03 8.23 25.01
N TYR A 493 -15.11 7.27 24.88
CA TYR A 493 -13.90 7.40 24.05
C TYR A 493 -14.17 6.70 22.73
N ALA A 494 -14.91 7.36 21.84
CA ALA A 494 -15.25 6.77 20.57
C ALA A 494 -14.02 6.70 19.67
N VAL A 495 -13.91 5.64 18.86
CA VAL A 495 -12.82 5.46 17.91
C VAL A 495 -13.42 5.30 16.53
N LEU A 496 -12.92 6.07 15.57
CA LEU A 496 -13.21 5.83 14.17
C LEU A 496 -12.18 4.82 13.65
N ASP A 497 -12.65 3.62 13.30
CA ASP A 497 -11.86 2.51 12.76
C ASP A 497 -12.13 2.40 11.26
N LEU A 498 -11.08 2.61 10.45
CA LEU A 498 -11.14 2.61 8.99
C LEU A 498 -10.30 1.44 8.48
N ASP A 499 -10.96 0.51 7.78
CA ASP A 499 -10.38 -0.77 7.34
C ASP A 499 -10.19 -0.77 5.81
N TYR A 500 -11.28 -0.79 5.04
CA TYR A 500 -11.18 -0.73 3.57
C TYR A 500 -12.39 -0.03 2.90
N LEU A 501 -12.19 0.42 1.66
CA LEU A 501 -13.24 0.85 0.74
C LEU A 501 -13.44 -0.19 -0.35
N GLU A 502 -14.69 -0.39 -0.80
CA GLU A 502 -14.97 -1.10 -2.05
C GLU A 502 -15.53 -0.16 -3.11
N PHE A 503 -15.03 -0.28 -4.32
CA PHE A 503 -15.55 0.37 -5.52
C PHE A 503 -16.05 -0.72 -6.46
N CYS A 504 -17.36 -0.77 -6.68
CA CYS A 504 -17.98 -1.80 -7.53
C CYS A 504 -18.62 -1.13 -8.75
N PRO A 505 -18.23 -1.48 -9.99
CA PRO A 505 -18.93 -0.99 -11.18
C PRO A 505 -20.42 -1.31 -11.07
N VAL A 506 -21.30 -0.35 -11.35
CA VAL A 506 -22.76 -0.55 -11.23
C VAL A 506 -23.26 -1.65 -12.17
N SER A 507 -22.60 -1.84 -13.31
CA SER A 507 -22.84 -2.95 -14.24
C SER A 507 -22.65 -4.33 -13.61
N ILE A 508 -21.79 -4.44 -12.58
CA ILE A 508 -21.57 -5.65 -11.79
C ILE A 508 -22.52 -5.66 -10.60
N ALA A 509 -22.64 -4.55 -9.86
CA ALA A 509 -23.46 -4.45 -8.65
C ALA A 509 -24.96 -4.74 -8.90
N ASP A 510 -25.54 -4.23 -9.99
CA ASP A 510 -26.97 -4.40 -10.31
C ASP A 510 -27.30 -5.72 -11.01
N HIS A 511 -26.28 -6.43 -11.48
CA HIS A 511 -26.43 -7.68 -12.21
C HIS A 511 -25.53 -8.77 -11.61
N PRO A 512 -25.84 -9.24 -10.38
CA PRO A 512 -25.08 -10.27 -9.68
C PRO A 512 -25.21 -11.67 -10.33
N THR A 513 -25.71 -11.74 -11.58
CA THR A 513 -25.57 -12.90 -12.46
C THR A 513 -24.15 -13.05 -13.03
N ILE A 514 -23.25 -12.19 -12.61
CA ILE A 514 -21.83 -12.45 -12.49
C ILE A 514 -21.64 -12.46 -10.97
N PRO A 515 -20.96 -13.44 -10.36
CA PRO A 515 -20.67 -13.30 -8.94
C PRO A 515 -20.03 -11.95 -8.75
N GLU A 516 -20.26 -11.41 -7.57
CA GLU A 516 -19.81 -10.08 -7.22
C GLU A 516 -18.29 -9.87 -7.36
N ASP A 517 -17.51 -10.91 -7.71
CA ASP A 517 -16.14 -10.81 -8.21
C ASP A 517 -15.93 -11.71 -9.41
#